data_AF-A0A538MNT5-F1
#
_entry.id   AF-A0A538MNT5-F1
#
_cell.length_a   1.000
_cell.length_b   1.000
_cell.length_c   1.000
_cell.angle_alpha   90.00
_cell.angle_beta   90.00
_cell.angle_gamma   90.00
#
_symmetry.space_group_name_H-M   'P 1'
#
loop_
_entity.id
_entity.type
_entity.pdbx_description
1 polymer ?
#
loop_
_entity_poly.entity_id
_entity_poly.type
_entity_poly.pdbx_seq_one_letter_code
_entity_poly.pdbx_strand_id
1 'polypeptide(L)'
;MPSARGFTLIEVMAALVILSVVLLGTAQLTTGMVHTAATSGRQDAAIELAQGRLARILADPNYATLEKVYVATEIGFPALPGFSRHTDVVHFGGVGQPNDYKKITVTVSGPGLLAPVARTVTVAAP
;
A
#
# COMPACT_ATOMS: atom_id res chain seq x y z
N MET A 1 -23.25 -3.37 -60.43
CA MET A 1 -23.39 -2.90 -59.03
C MET A 1 -23.26 -4.13 -58.14
N PRO A 2 -22.34 -4.18 -57.15
CA PRO A 2 -22.24 -5.36 -56.30
C PRO A 2 -23.47 -5.40 -55.39
N SER A 3 -24.17 -6.54 -55.39
CA SER A 3 -25.32 -6.77 -54.52
C SER A 3 -24.86 -6.83 -53.07
N ALA A 4 -25.27 -5.87 -52.24
CA ALA A 4 -25.10 -5.96 -50.80
C ALA A 4 -25.99 -7.11 -50.29
N ARG A 5 -25.37 -8.24 -49.92
CA ARG A 5 -26.07 -9.36 -49.28
C ARG A 5 -26.34 -8.97 -47.82
N GLY A 6 -27.60 -9.01 -47.39
CA GLY A 6 -27.99 -8.77 -46.00
C GLY A 6 -27.54 -9.91 -45.07
N PHE A 7 -27.53 -9.66 -43.76
CA PHE A 7 -27.19 -10.65 -42.74
C PHE A 7 -28.27 -11.73 -42.62
N THR A 8 -27.84 -12.98 -42.41
CA THR A 8 -28.78 -14.07 -42.15
C THR A 8 -29.22 -14.09 -40.69
N LEU A 9 -30.42 -14.63 -40.41
CA LEU A 9 -30.97 -14.71 -39.04
C LEU A 9 -30.03 -15.45 -38.08
N ILE A 10 -29.41 -16.54 -38.54
CA ILE A 10 -28.46 -17.32 -37.74
C ILE A 10 -27.19 -16.52 -37.40
N GLU A 11 -26.76 -15.65 -38.30
CA GLU A 11 -25.57 -14.83 -38.14
C GLU A 11 -25.82 -13.68 -37.16
N VAL A 12 -27.02 -13.09 -37.17
CA VAL A 12 -27.46 -12.13 -36.14
C VAL A 12 -27.53 -12.81 -34.77
N MET A 13 -28.11 -14.01 -34.69
CA MET A 13 -28.16 -14.74 -33.42
C MET A 13 -26.75 -15.11 -32.92
N ALA A 14 -25.86 -15.57 -33.80
CA ALA A 14 -24.48 -15.86 -33.46
C ALA A 14 -23.73 -14.59 -33.00
N ALA A 15 -23.90 -13.46 -33.69
CA ALA A 15 -23.31 -12.19 -33.31
C ALA A 15 -23.79 -11.71 -31.94
N LEU A 16 -25.08 -11.83 -31.62
CA LEU A 16 -25.63 -11.48 -30.31
C LEU A 16 -25.09 -12.38 -29.18
N VAL A 17 -24.91 -13.67 -29.44
CA VAL A 17 -24.30 -14.59 -28.46
C VAL A 17 -22.83 -14.22 -28.20
N ILE A 18 -22.05 -13.99 -29.26
CA ILE A 18 -20.65 -13.57 -29.14
C ILE A 18 -20.57 -12.24 -28.39
N LEU A 19 -21.41 -11.26 -28.75
CA LEU A 19 -21.48 -9.97 -28.09
C LEU A 19 -21.82 -10.11 -26.59
N SER A 20 -22.75 -10.98 -26.23
CA SER A 20 -23.12 -11.22 -24.83
C SER A 20 -21.95 -11.78 -24.02
N VAL A 21 -21.21 -12.74 -24.58
CA VAL A 21 -20.02 -13.32 -23.94
C VAL A 21 -18.91 -12.27 -23.79
N VAL A 22 -18.68 -11.45 -24.82
CA VAL A 22 -17.69 -10.37 -24.78
C VAL A 22 -18.06 -9.33 -23.72
N LEU A 23 -19.31 -8.88 -23.67
CA LEU A 23 -19.78 -7.91 -22.68
C LEU A 23 -19.63 -8.46 -21.25
N LEU A 24 -20.00 -9.72 -21.00
CA LEU A 24 -19.79 -10.35 -19.69
C LEU A 24 -18.31 -10.46 -19.32
N GLY A 25 -17.46 -10.86 -20.27
CA GLY A 25 -16.01 -10.95 -20.07
C GLY A 25 -15.40 -9.59 -19.72
N THR A 26 -15.78 -8.54 -20.45
CA THR A 26 -15.30 -7.18 -20.17
C THR A 26 -15.73 -6.68 -18.79
N ALA A 27 -16.99 -6.89 -18.39
CA ALA A 27 -17.50 -6.49 -17.08
C ALA A 27 -16.72 -7.13 -15.93
N GLN A 28 -16.46 -8.44 -16.01
CA GLN A 28 -15.69 -9.17 -14.99
C GLN A 28 -14.26 -8.64 -14.86
N LEU A 29 -13.59 -8.37 -15.98
CA LEU A 29 -12.24 -7.80 -15.98
C LEU A 29 -12.22 -6.39 -15.38
N THR A 30 -13.20 -5.54 -15.73
CA THR A 30 -13.31 -4.19 -15.15
C THR A 30 -13.51 -4.24 -13.64
N THR A 31 -14.40 -5.11 -13.14
CA THR A 31 -14.60 -5.28 -11.69
C THR A 31 -13.34 -5.76 -10.98
N GLY A 32 -12.63 -6.75 -11.54
CA GLY A 32 -11.36 -7.23 -10.99
C GLY A 32 -10.28 -6.14 -10.95
N MET A 33 -10.22 -5.31 -11.99
CA MET A 33 -9.27 -4.19 -12.06
C MET A 33 -9.57 -3.12 -11.01
N VAL A 34 -10.84 -2.74 -10.82
CA VAL A 34 -11.24 -1.77 -9.79
C VAL A 34 -10.88 -2.27 -8.39
N HIS A 35 -11.16 -3.54 -8.09
CA HIS A 35 -10.81 -4.15 -6.81
C HIS A 35 -9.29 -4.15 -6.58
N THR A 36 -8.52 -4.49 -7.61
CA THR A 36 -7.06 -4.49 -7.57
C THR A 36 -6.51 -3.08 -7.35
N ALA A 37 -6.99 -2.09 -8.10
CA ALA A 37 -6.58 -0.70 -7.95
C ALA A 37 -6.89 -0.14 -6.55
N ALA A 38 -8.06 -0.45 -6.00
CA ALA A 38 -8.42 -0.05 -4.64
C ALA A 38 -7.50 -0.70 -3.58
N THR A 39 -7.07 -1.94 -3.79
CA THR A 39 -6.14 -2.64 -2.90
C THR A 39 -4.73 -2.04 -2.99
N SER A 40 -4.23 -1.80 -4.21
CA SER A 40 -2.94 -1.14 -4.44
C SER A 40 -2.89 0.25 -3.83
N GLY A 41 -3.94 1.07 -4.01
CA GLY A 41 -3.99 2.42 -3.43
C GLY A 41 -3.93 2.43 -1.91
N ARG A 42 -4.54 1.44 -1.23
CA ARG A 42 -4.41 1.28 0.23
C ARG A 42 -2.99 0.88 0.65
N GLN A 43 -2.35 0.02 -0.14
CA GLN A 43 -0.98 -0.41 0.11
C GLN A 43 0.01 0.74 -0.06
N ASP A 44 -0.17 1.57 -1.09
CA ASP A 44 0.64 2.77 -1.32
C ASP A 44 0.48 3.76 -0.18
N ALA A 45 -0.76 4.01 0.27
CA ALA A 45 -1.01 4.91 1.40
C ALA A 45 -0.40 4.39 2.71
N ALA A 46 -0.39 3.07 2.94
CA ALA A 46 0.30 2.47 4.09
C ALA A 46 1.82 2.65 4.03
N ILE A 47 2.40 2.51 2.83
CA ILE A 47 3.83 2.76 2.58
C ILE A 47 4.16 4.23 2.87
N GLU A 48 3.35 5.16 2.38
CA GLU A 48 3.53 6.59 2.61
C GLU A 48 3.45 6.91 4.11
N LEU A 49 2.52 6.30 4.84
CA LEU A 49 2.37 6.50 6.28
C LEU A 49 3.60 6.01 7.07
N ALA A 50 4.20 4.90 6.64
CA ALA A 50 5.43 4.36 7.22
C ALA A 50 6.64 5.24 6.88
N GLN A 51 6.80 5.60 5.60
CA GLN A 51 7.90 6.43 5.11
C GLN A 51 7.87 7.84 5.72
N GLY A 52 6.70 8.46 5.83
CA GLY A 52 6.55 9.78 6.45
C GLY A 52 6.97 9.79 7.92
N ARG A 53 6.75 8.67 8.64
CA ARG A 53 7.25 8.52 10.02
C ARG A 53 8.77 8.41 10.05
N LEU A 54 9.34 7.57 9.20
CA LEU A 54 10.79 7.40 9.10
C LEU A 54 11.49 8.71 8.71
N ALA A 55 10.94 9.47 7.77
CA ALA A 55 11.45 10.78 7.38
C ALA A 55 11.48 11.76 8.56
N ARG A 56 10.42 11.79 9.39
CA ARG A 56 10.39 12.60 10.62
C ARG A 56 11.43 12.18 11.64
N ILE A 57 11.69 10.88 11.76
CA ILE A 57 12.69 10.33 12.68
C ILE A 57 14.11 10.69 12.21
N LEU A 58 14.39 10.56 10.92
CA LEU A 58 15.68 10.93 10.33
C LEU A 58 15.96 12.43 10.40
N ALA A 59 14.91 13.25 10.42
CA ALA A 59 15.01 14.70 10.58
C ALA A 59 15.10 15.17 12.05
N ASP A 60 14.92 14.28 13.03
CA ASP A 60 15.02 14.66 14.45
C ASP A 60 16.49 14.74 14.89
N PRO A 61 16.96 15.91 15.35
CA PRO A 61 18.34 16.06 15.82
C PRO A 61 18.64 15.32 17.13
N ASN A 62 17.62 14.92 17.91
CA ASN A 62 17.79 14.36 19.25
C ASN A 62 17.84 12.83 19.25
N TYR A 63 18.98 12.28 18.85
CA TYR A 63 19.24 10.84 18.83
C TYR A 63 18.91 10.12 20.16
N ALA A 64 19.26 10.75 21.28
CA ALA A 64 19.09 10.18 22.62
C ALA A 64 17.62 9.90 22.96
N THR A 65 16.68 10.73 22.49
CA THR A 65 15.27 10.66 22.88
C THR A 65 14.38 9.91 21.88
N LEU A 66 14.95 9.39 20.78
CA LEU A 66 14.17 8.76 19.71
C LEU A 66 13.23 7.65 20.21
N GLU A 67 13.70 6.79 21.12
CA GLU A 67 12.86 5.72 21.70
C GLU A 67 11.66 6.30 22.46
N LYS A 68 11.93 7.27 23.33
CA LYS A 68 10.90 7.88 24.18
C LYS A 68 9.84 8.64 23.38
N VAL A 69 10.26 9.30 22.29
CA VAL A 69 9.37 10.13 21.47
C VAL A 69 8.60 9.30 20.45
N TYR A 70 9.25 8.30 19.85
CA TYR A 70 8.69 7.64 18.68
C TYR A 70 8.10 6.26 18.93
N VAL A 71 8.51 5.54 19.98
CA VAL A 71 7.96 4.21 20.29
C VAL A 71 6.53 4.33 20.79
N ALA A 72 5.60 4.12 19.88
CA ALA A 72 4.17 4.22 20.14
C ALA A 72 3.37 3.51 19.04
N THR A 73 2.13 3.21 19.37
CA THR A 73 1.09 2.87 18.40
C THR A 73 0.21 4.10 18.18
N GLU A 74 0.20 4.59 16.94
CA GLU A 74 -0.63 5.69 16.50
C GLU A 74 -1.82 5.16 15.70
N ILE A 75 -3.00 5.72 15.96
CA ILE A 75 -4.26 5.38 15.30
C ILE A 75 -5.02 6.66 14.94
N GLY A 76 -6.14 6.52 14.24
CA GLY A 76 -7.05 7.66 13.99
C GLY A 76 -6.61 8.55 12.84
N PHE A 77 -5.95 7.99 11.82
CA PHE A 77 -5.57 8.73 10.61
C PHE A 77 -6.82 9.14 9.81
N PRO A 78 -7.13 10.45 9.65
CA PRO A 78 -8.39 10.88 9.03
C PRO A 78 -8.56 10.41 7.58
N ALA A 79 -7.46 10.38 6.82
CA ALA A 79 -7.46 9.89 5.44
C ALA A 79 -7.45 8.35 5.32
N LEU A 80 -7.13 7.64 6.41
CA LEU A 80 -6.96 6.19 6.47
C LEU A 80 -7.65 5.61 7.71
N PRO A 81 -8.98 5.66 7.80
CA PRO A 81 -9.70 5.14 8.96
C PRO A 81 -9.46 3.64 9.12
N GLY A 82 -9.24 3.20 10.36
CA GLY A 82 -8.94 1.80 10.69
C GLY A 82 -7.47 1.39 10.51
N PHE A 83 -6.61 2.26 9.97
CA PHE A 83 -5.18 2.02 9.96
C PHE A 83 -4.55 2.32 11.31
N SER A 84 -3.51 1.56 11.65
CA SER A 84 -2.64 1.77 12.80
C SER A 84 -1.17 1.76 12.35
N ARG A 85 -0.36 2.60 12.99
CA ARG A 85 1.10 2.64 12.79
C ARG A 85 1.77 2.37 14.11
N HIS A 86 2.57 1.32 14.18
CA HIS A 86 3.43 1.01 15.30
C HIS A 86 4.88 1.35 14.95
N THR A 87 5.61 1.97 15.88
CA THR A 87 7.05 2.23 15.71
C THR A 87 7.80 1.53 16.81
N ASP A 88 8.76 0.70 16.43
CA ASP A 88 9.70 0.02 17.31
C ASP A 88 11.09 0.60 17.11
N VAL A 89 11.83 0.74 18.21
CA VAL A 89 13.23 1.15 18.18
C VAL A 89 14.05 0.15 18.99
N VAL A 90 15.09 -0.39 18.36
CA VAL A 90 16.05 -1.28 18.99
C VAL A 90 17.41 -0.59 18.98
N HIS A 91 17.96 -0.35 20.17
CA HIS A 91 19.26 0.26 20.35
C HIS A 91 20.36 -0.82 20.41
N PHE A 92 21.41 -0.63 19.61
CA PHE A 92 22.60 -1.45 19.59
C PHE A 92 23.81 -0.64 20.08
N GLY A 93 24.74 -1.33 20.75
CA GLY A 93 25.92 -0.69 21.34
C GLY A 93 25.57 0.08 22.63
N GLY A 94 26.20 1.24 22.81
CA GLY A 94 25.94 2.14 23.92
C GLY A 94 26.70 3.45 23.76
N VAL A 95 26.35 4.45 24.56
CA VAL A 95 26.86 5.83 24.41
C VAL A 95 28.38 5.84 24.34
N GLY A 96 28.92 6.39 23.25
CA GLY A 96 30.36 6.51 23.00
C GLY A 96 31.04 5.25 22.45
N GLN A 97 30.30 4.18 22.16
CA GLN A 97 30.84 3.01 21.48
C GLN A 97 30.81 3.19 19.95
N PRO A 98 31.79 2.63 19.21
CA PRO A 98 31.82 2.71 17.74
C PRO A 98 30.62 2.06 17.03
N ASN A 99 29.84 1.24 17.75
CA ASN A 99 28.67 0.53 17.26
C ASN A 99 27.36 1.09 17.85
N ASP A 100 27.33 2.34 18.30
CA ASP A 100 26.11 3.01 18.76
C ASP A 100 25.21 3.38 17.58
N TYR A 101 24.15 2.59 17.38
CA TYR A 101 23.11 2.87 16.40
C TYR A 101 21.75 2.34 16.84
N LYS A 102 20.69 2.97 16.36
CA LYS A 102 19.30 2.55 16.56
C LYS A 102 18.73 2.01 15.26
N LYS A 103 18.19 0.79 15.33
CA LYS A 103 17.38 0.20 14.26
C LYS A 103 15.92 0.50 14.53
N ILE A 104 15.30 1.23 13.62
CA ILE A 104 13.97 1.77 13.79
C ILE A 104 13.07 1.11 12.77
N THR A 105 12.03 0.42 13.23
CA THR A 105 11.06 -0.26 12.36
C THR A 105 9.69 0.36 12.55
N VAL A 106 9.11 0.83 11.45
CA VAL A 106 7.76 1.37 11.41
C VAL A 106 6.88 0.37 10.69
N THR A 107 5.87 -0.13 11.38
CA THR A 107 4.91 -1.12 10.89
C THR A 107 3.53 -0.51 10.80
N VAL A 108 2.90 -0.56 9.63
CA VAL A 108 1.55 -0.08 9.37
C VAL A 108 0.63 -1.25 9.10
N SER A 109 -0.47 -1.33 9.84
CA SER A 109 -1.52 -2.34 9.69
C SER A 109 -2.85 -1.64 9.42
N GLY A 110 -3.78 -2.33 8.74
CA GLY A 110 -5.07 -1.72 8.43
C GLY A 110 -5.94 -2.58 7.52
N PRO A 111 -7.20 -2.18 7.34
CA PRO A 111 -8.16 -2.91 6.51
C PRO A 111 -7.74 -2.91 5.04
N GLY A 112 -7.87 -4.08 4.40
CA GLY A 112 -7.55 -4.27 2.98
C GLY A 112 -6.06 -4.46 2.67
N LEU A 113 -5.19 -4.51 3.68
CA LEU A 113 -3.82 -4.99 3.52
C LEU A 113 -3.78 -6.52 3.64
N LEU A 114 -3.04 -7.19 2.74
CA LEU A 114 -2.81 -8.64 2.83
C LEU A 114 -1.87 -9.00 3.99
N ALA A 115 -0.92 -8.12 4.29
CA ALA A 115 -0.01 -8.19 5.42
C ALA A 115 0.39 -6.77 5.86
N PRO A 116 0.82 -6.57 7.11
CA PRO A 116 1.35 -5.30 7.56
C PRO A 116 2.52 -4.81 6.70
N VAL A 117 2.57 -3.51 6.43
CA VAL A 117 3.67 -2.87 5.73
C VAL A 117 4.72 -2.44 6.75
N ALA A 118 5.90 -3.05 6.72
CA ALA A 118 7.02 -2.67 7.59
C ALA A 118 8.14 -2.00 6.80
N ARG A 119 8.70 -0.91 7.35
CA ARG A 119 9.87 -0.22 6.83
C ARG A 119 10.87 0.02 7.95
N THR A 120 12.14 -0.19 7.67
CA THR A 120 13.21 -0.10 8.66
C THR A 120 14.30 0.84 8.20
N VAL A 121 14.82 1.66 9.12
CA VAL A 121 16.02 2.47 8.92
C VAL A 121 16.98 2.28 10.08
N THR A 122 18.26 2.53 9.84
CA THR A 122 19.27 2.57 10.89
C THR A 122 19.75 4.01 11.03
N VAL A 123 19.81 4.49 12.26
CA VAL A 123 20.32 5.82 12.60
C VAL A 123 21.54 5.60 13.49
N ALA A 124 22.70 6.10 13.06
CA ALA A 124 23.91 6.06 13.89
C ALA A 124 23.89 7.23 14.90
N ALA A 125 24.52 7.03 16.06
CA ALA A 125 24.81 8.15 16.95
C ALA A 125 25.70 9.19 16.22
N PRO A 126 25.48 10.50 16.46
CA PRO A 126 26.29 11.57 15.90
C PRO A 126 27.73 11.59 16.44
#